data_AF-A0A7W1KXD1-F1
#
_entry.id   AF-A0A7W1KXD1-F1
#
_cell.length_a   1.000
_cell.length_b   1.000
_cell.length_c   1.000
_cell.angle_alpha   90.00
_cell.angle_beta   90.00
_cell.angle_gamma   90.00
#
_symmetry.space_group_name_H-M   'P 1'
#
loop_
_entity.id
_entity.type
_entity.pdbx_description
1 polymer ?
#
loop_
_entity_poly.entity_id
_entity_poly.type
_entity_poly.pdbx_seq_one_letter_code
_entity_poly.pdbx_strand_id
1 'polypeptide(L)'
;MKFKRVLISTVLVLGISTVLVALGAQEGAKDQKVESPKVLAVLFYADWCNSCKTLEPNLNKVKRDFQGQSILFTRFDLTDDFTKDQSAQYAALLGLENYYQENAGKTGYMLLIDRQSKKVLGRITKQNSPEEIKAAFSNALAGKLAAG
;
A
#
# COMPACT_ATOMS: atom_id res chain seq x y z
N MET A 1 -8.50 -46.21 -64.00
CA MET A 1 -8.22 -47.59 -63.53
C MET A 1 -8.78 -47.76 -62.13
N LYS A 2 -9.72 -48.72 -61.98
CA LYS A 2 -10.12 -49.54 -60.81
C LYS A 2 -9.91 -48.96 -59.38
N PHE A 3 -11.00 -48.56 -58.70
CA PHE A 3 -11.80 -49.34 -57.73
C PHE A 3 -11.13 -49.59 -56.36
N LYS A 4 -11.75 -49.11 -55.28
CA LYS A 4 -12.38 -49.97 -54.26
C LYS A 4 -13.19 -49.15 -53.23
N ARG A 5 -14.48 -49.46 -53.15
CA ARG A 5 -15.42 -49.09 -52.06
C ARG A 5 -15.47 -50.26 -51.08
N VAL A 6 -15.21 -50.05 -49.79
CA VAL A 6 -15.45 -50.99 -48.65
C VAL A 6 -15.21 -50.15 -47.38
N LEU A 7 -16.00 -50.05 -46.29
CA LEU A 7 -17.26 -50.61 -45.82
C LEU A 7 -17.79 -49.60 -44.77
N ILE A 8 -19.09 -49.33 -44.78
CA ILE A 8 -19.81 -48.69 -43.68
C ILE A 8 -19.91 -49.73 -42.57
N SER A 9 -19.33 -49.46 -41.39
CA SER A 9 -19.62 -50.21 -40.17
C SER A 9 -20.22 -49.25 -39.14
N THR A 10 -21.55 -49.28 -39.11
CA THR A 10 -22.43 -48.72 -38.09
C THR A 10 -22.05 -49.26 -36.71
N VAL A 11 -21.48 -48.41 -35.85
CA VAL A 11 -21.65 -48.53 -34.40
C VAL A 11 -22.29 -47.24 -33.89
N LEU A 12 -23.58 -47.37 -33.66
CA LEU A 12 -24.48 -46.50 -32.92
C LEU A 12 -24.05 -46.43 -31.45
N VAL A 13 -23.70 -45.25 -30.93
CA VAL A 13 -23.95 -44.85 -29.52
C VAL A 13 -24.11 -43.32 -29.53
N LEU A 14 -25.31 -42.78 -29.75
CA LEU A 14 -26.23 -42.34 -28.69
C LEU A 14 -25.49 -41.79 -27.45
N GLY A 15 -25.08 -40.54 -27.53
CA GLY A 15 -24.40 -39.89 -26.40
C GLY A 15 -24.23 -38.38 -26.49
N ILE A 16 -24.90 -37.68 -27.40
CA ILE A 16 -25.02 -36.22 -27.28
C ILE A 16 -26.15 -35.94 -26.28
N SER A 17 -25.92 -36.40 -25.05
CA SER A 17 -26.71 -35.99 -23.90
C SER A 17 -26.37 -34.54 -23.66
N THR A 18 -27.41 -33.72 -23.64
CA THR A 18 -27.42 -32.31 -23.33
C THR A 18 -26.55 -32.01 -22.11
N VAL A 19 -25.31 -31.58 -22.33
CA VAL A 19 -24.63 -30.75 -21.33
C VAL A 19 -25.02 -29.32 -21.67
N LEU A 20 -26.25 -28.96 -21.31
CA LEU A 20 -26.55 -27.58 -20.96
C LEU A 20 -25.72 -27.33 -19.69
N VAL A 21 -24.43 -26.99 -19.86
CA VAL A 21 -23.66 -26.40 -18.77
C VAL A 21 -24.46 -25.18 -18.39
N ALA A 22 -25.11 -25.24 -17.23
CA ALA A 22 -25.74 -24.08 -16.66
C ALA A 22 -24.71 -22.95 -16.74
N LEU A 23 -25.01 -21.92 -17.53
CA LEU A 23 -24.51 -20.57 -17.29
C LEU A 23 -25.13 -20.12 -15.96
N GLY A 24 -24.73 -20.79 -14.87
CA GLY A 24 -24.58 -20.12 -13.61
C GLY A 24 -23.39 -19.22 -13.82
N ALA A 25 -23.66 -18.00 -14.30
CA ALA A 25 -22.73 -16.90 -14.14
C ALA A 25 -22.26 -16.96 -12.68
N GLN A 26 -20.96 -17.20 -12.46
CA GLN A 26 -20.35 -16.90 -11.18
C GLN A 26 -20.36 -15.37 -11.04
N GLU A 27 -21.53 -14.81 -10.74
CA GLU A 27 -21.67 -13.45 -10.24
C GLU A 27 -21.19 -13.47 -8.79
N GLY A 28 -19.88 -13.46 -8.64
CA GLY A 28 -19.26 -13.61 -7.34
C GLY A 28 -17.87 -13.01 -7.27
N ALA A 29 -17.50 -12.11 -8.19
CA ALA A 29 -16.43 -11.17 -7.89
C ALA A 29 -16.99 -10.21 -6.83
N LYS A 30 -16.77 -10.53 -5.54
CA LYS A 30 -16.98 -9.56 -4.47
C LYS A 30 -16.21 -8.30 -4.85
N ASP A 31 -16.94 -7.21 -5.06
CA ASP A 31 -16.38 -5.87 -5.12
C ASP A 31 -15.69 -5.60 -3.77
N GLN A 32 -14.42 -6.01 -3.65
CA GLN A 32 -13.59 -5.62 -2.52
C GLN A 32 -13.26 -4.16 -2.73
N LYS A 33 -14.12 -3.29 -2.21
CA LYS A 33 -13.85 -1.86 -2.06
C LYS A 33 -12.57 -1.71 -1.24
N VAL A 34 -11.43 -1.55 -1.93
CA VAL A 34 -10.16 -1.23 -1.31
C VAL A 34 -10.29 0.19 -0.78
N GLU A 35 -10.57 0.32 0.51
CA GLU A 35 -10.67 1.63 1.12
C GLU A 35 -9.31 2.31 1.14
N SER A 36 -9.27 3.54 0.64
CA SER A 36 -8.06 4.35 0.71
C SER A 36 -7.68 4.60 2.17
N PRO A 37 -6.38 4.54 2.52
CA PRO A 37 -5.91 4.81 3.87
C PRO A 37 -6.27 6.24 4.30
N LYS A 38 -6.72 6.40 5.55
CA LYS A 38 -7.04 7.70 6.15
C LYS A 38 -5.78 8.51 6.48
N VAL A 39 -4.72 7.84 6.90
CA VAL A 39 -3.47 8.48 7.32
C VAL A 39 -2.31 8.02 6.44
N LEU A 40 -1.46 8.96 6.05
CA LEU A 40 -0.15 8.70 5.44
C LEU A 40 0.92 8.92 6.51
N ALA A 41 1.65 7.86 6.85
CA ALA A 41 2.76 7.89 7.81
C ALA A 41 4.08 7.80 7.04
N VAL A 42 4.68 8.96 6.77
CA VAL A 42 5.80 9.13 5.83
C VAL A 42 7.10 9.35 6.59
N LEU A 43 8.02 8.39 6.53
CA LEU A 43 9.37 8.51 7.09
C LEU A 43 10.30 9.25 6.12
N PHE A 44 10.96 10.32 6.57
CA PHE A 44 12.02 10.99 5.81
C PHE A 44 13.39 10.34 6.13
N TYR A 45 13.78 9.49 5.19
CA TYR A 45 14.91 8.56 5.07
C TYR A 45 16.30 9.15 4.75
N ALA A 46 17.42 8.73 5.39
CA ALA A 46 18.66 8.45 4.63
C ALA A 46 19.60 7.43 5.32
N ASP A 47 20.45 6.72 4.58
CA ASP A 47 21.39 5.73 5.15
C ASP A 47 22.42 6.38 6.10
N TRP A 48 22.82 7.61 5.79
CA TRP A 48 23.75 8.42 6.58
C TRP A 48 23.08 9.07 7.81
N CYS A 49 21.75 8.96 7.96
CA CYS A 49 20.99 9.59 9.02
C CYS A 49 21.10 8.81 10.34
N ASN A 50 21.93 9.29 11.27
CA ASN A 50 22.05 8.67 12.59
C ASN A 50 20.72 8.66 13.37
N SER A 51 19.91 9.71 13.26
CA SER A 51 18.59 9.76 13.92
C SER A 51 17.63 8.69 13.42
N CYS A 52 17.73 8.30 12.15
CA CYS A 52 16.92 7.27 11.54
C CYS A 52 17.22 5.90 12.15
N LYS A 53 18.51 5.61 12.39
CA LYS A 53 18.97 4.38 13.04
C LYS A 53 18.39 4.17 14.44
N THR A 54 18.10 5.26 15.17
CA THR A 54 17.40 5.20 16.46
C THR A 54 15.88 5.09 16.30
N LEU A 55 15.30 5.82 15.35
CA LEU A 55 13.85 5.93 15.19
C LEU A 55 13.22 4.65 14.58
N GLU A 56 13.85 4.07 13.56
CA GLU A 56 13.28 2.94 12.83
C GLU A 56 12.99 1.69 13.67
N PRO A 57 13.87 1.26 14.59
CA PRO A 57 13.57 0.14 15.47
C PRO A 57 12.29 0.37 16.30
N ASN A 58 12.07 1.60 16.78
CA ASN A 58 10.87 1.94 17.54
C ASN A 58 9.63 1.97 16.63
N LEU A 59 9.73 2.57 15.44
CA LEU A 59 8.65 2.54 14.46
C LEU A 59 8.27 1.11 14.09
N ASN A 60 9.24 0.23 13.81
CA ASN A 60 8.99 -1.14 13.39
C ASN A 60 8.34 -1.99 14.49
N LYS A 61 8.65 -1.72 15.76
CA LYS A 61 7.94 -2.34 16.89
C LYS A 61 6.47 -1.96 16.89
N VAL A 62 6.17 -0.67 16.77
CA VAL A 62 4.81 -0.15 16.89
C VAL A 62 3.97 -0.43 15.64
N LYS A 63 4.54 -0.33 14.43
CA LYS A 63 3.85 -0.56 13.16
C LYS A 63 3.13 -1.90 13.09
N ARG A 64 3.64 -2.94 13.76
CA ARG A 64 3.01 -4.26 13.82
C ARG A 64 1.62 -4.23 14.47
N ASP A 65 1.44 -3.38 15.49
CA ASP A 65 0.14 -3.22 16.17
C ASP A 65 -0.92 -2.53 15.29
N PHE A 66 -0.50 -1.88 14.19
CA PHE A 66 -1.36 -1.14 13.28
C PHE A 66 -1.54 -1.83 11.93
N GLN A 67 -1.17 -3.11 11.81
CA GLN A 67 -1.48 -3.89 10.61
C GLN A 67 -3.00 -3.95 10.38
N GLY A 68 -3.43 -3.73 9.13
CA GLY A 68 -4.84 -3.68 8.77
C GLY A 68 -5.59 -2.40 9.19
N GLN A 69 -4.94 -1.48 9.91
CA GLN A 69 -5.50 -0.16 10.19
C GLN A 69 -5.38 0.74 8.96
N SER A 70 -6.17 1.81 8.93
CA SER A 70 -6.24 2.76 7.80
C SER A 70 -5.05 3.73 7.77
N ILE A 71 -3.82 3.20 7.84
CA ILE A 71 -2.55 3.93 7.77
C ILE A 71 -1.70 3.35 6.64
N LEU A 72 -1.25 4.20 5.71
CA LEU A 72 -0.18 3.85 4.78
C LEU A 72 1.17 4.24 5.37
N PHE A 73 1.96 3.25 5.76
CA PHE A 73 3.34 3.45 6.13
C PHE A 73 4.22 3.49 4.90
N THR A 74 4.96 4.58 4.71
CA THR A 74 5.86 4.77 3.57
C THR A 74 7.13 5.51 4.01
N ARG A 75 8.13 5.58 3.12
CA ARG A 75 9.30 6.44 3.29
C ARG A 75 9.61 7.22 2.02
N PHE A 76 10.20 8.38 2.20
CA PHE A 76 10.97 9.06 1.18
C PHE A 76 12.44 8.87 1.53
N ASP A 77 13.21 8.33 0.62
CA ASP A 77 14.62 8.01 0.81
C ASP A 77 15.52 9.04 0.12
N LEU A 78 16.20 9.84 0.93
CA LEU A 78 17.03 10.95 0.49
C LEU A 78 18.52 10.58 0.50
N THR A 79 18.85 9.29 0.42
CA THR A 79 20.24 8.79 0.50
C THR A 79 21.09 9.27 -0.67
N ASP A 80 20.65 9.05 -1.90
CA ASP A 80 21.36 9.41 -3.12
C ASP A 80 20.40 9.97 -4.18
N ASP A 81 20.93 10.35 -5.34
CA ASP A 81 20.12 11.01 -6.38
C ASP A 81 19.09 10.06 -6.99
N PHE A 82 19.40 8.77 -7.11
CA PHE A 82 18.45 7.78 -7.60
C PHE A 82 17.27 7.61 -6.63
N THR A 83 17.56 7.45 -5.34
CA THR A 83 16.49 7.28 -4.33
C THR A 83 15.68 8.56 -4.15
N LYS A 84 16.30 9.73 -4.27
CA LYS A 84 15.60 11.03 -4.27
C LYS A 84 14.65 11.14 -5.45
N ASP A 85 15.07 10.76 -6.65
CA ASP A 85 14.22 10.81 -7.84
C ASP A 85 13.02 9.87 -7.73
N GLN A 86 13.24 8.66 -7.22
CA GLN A 86 12.15 7.72 -6.91
C GLN A 86 11.20 8.29 -5.86
N SER A 87 11.74 8.89 -4.79
CA SER A 87 10.95 9.46 -3.70
C SER A 87 10.14 10.68 -4.16
N ALA A 88 10.70 11.52 -5.03
CA ALA A 88 10.01 12.65 -5.61
C ALA A 88 8.83 12.21 -6.48
N GLN A 89 9.03 11.21 -7.35
CA GLN A 89 7.95 10.62 -8.16
C GLN A 89 6.87 10.00 -7.27
N TYR A 90 7.27 9.29 -6.22
CA TYR A 90 6.30 8.67 -5.32
C TYR A 90 5.55 9.70 -4.47
N ALA A 91 6.21 10.77 -4.03
CA ALA A 91 5.56 11.89 -3.38
C ALA A 91 4.49 12.50 -4.30
N ALA A 92 4.76 12.61 -5.61
CA ALA A 92 3.78 13.10 -6.57
C ALA A 92 2.54 12.20 -6.69
N LEU A 93 2.74 10.88 -6.75
CA LEU A 93 1.62 9.93 -6.74
C LEU A 93 0.76 10.02 -5.48
N LEU A 94 1.33 10.42 -4.35
CA LEU A 94 0.62 10.60 -3.08
C LEU A 94 0.02 12.01 -2.93
N GLY A 95 0.29 12.94 -3.85
CA GLY A 95 -0.06 14.35 -3.71
C GLY A 95 0.65 15.01 -2.52
N LEU A 96 1.93 14.70 -2.33
CA LEU A 96 2.79 15.16 -1.23
C LEU A 96 4.03 15.89 -1.75
N GLU A 97 4.01 16.39 -2.98
CA GLU A 97 5.11 17.12 -3.63
C GLU A 97 5.59 18.28 -2.75
N ASN A 98 4.67 19.11 -2.26
CA ASN A 98 5.02 20.25 -1.39
C ASN A 98 5.76 19.78 -0.14
N TYR A 99 5.25 18.73 0.53
CA TYR A 99 5.92 18.17 1.70
C TYR A 99 7.28 17.60 1.39
N TYR A 100 7.47 16.97 0.23
CA TYR A 100 8.77 16.49 -0.20
C TYR A 100 9.74 17.65 -0.41
N GLN A 101 9.33 18.70 -1.14
CA GLN A 101 10.18 19.85 -1.46
C GLN A 101 10.53 20.71 -0.24
N GLU A 102 9.57 21.03 0.63
CA GLU A 102 9.79 21.80 1.87
C GLU A 102 10.73 21.10 2.86
N ASN A 103 10.86 19.78 2.71
CA ASN A 103 11.68 18.92 3.53
C ASN A 103 12.88 18.33 2.79
N ALA A 104 13.20 18.85 1.60
CA ALA A 104 14.36 18.43 0.83
C ALA A 104 15.63 18.50 1.70
N GLY A 105 16.36 17.37 1.77
CA GLY A 105 17.58 17.23 2.57
C GLY A 105 17.38 17.05 4.08
N LYS A 106 16.14 17.05 4.60
CA LYS A 106 15.85 16.83 6.03
C LYS A 106 15.41 15.39 6.27
N THR A 107 16.09 14.69 7.18
CA THR A 107 15.84 13.26 7.48
C THR A 107 15.67 13.03 9.00
N GLY A 108 15.24 11.83 9.40
CA GLY A 108 15.21 11.42 10.81
C GLY A 108 13.90 11.64 11.55
N TYR A 109 12.80 11.81 10.82
CA TYR A 109 11.47 11.99 11.37
C TYR A 109 10.41 11.39 10.46
N MET A 110 9.23 11.12 11.02
CA MET A 110 8.04 10.70 10.30
C MET A 110 6.95 11.75 10.43
N LEU A 111 6.29 12.09 9.33
CA LEU A 111 5.08 12.91 9.33
C LEU A 111 3.85 12.01 9.30
N LEU A 112 2.86 12.36 10.12
CA LEU A 112 1.51 11.82 10.03
C LEU A 112 0.67 12.85 9.29
N ILE A 113 0.09 12.46 8.16
CA ILE A 113 -0.62 13.36 7.26
C ILE A 113 -2.00 12.77 7.00
N ASP A 114 -3.04 13.59 7.13
CA ASP A 114 -4.39 13.20 6.74
C ASP A 114 -4.48 13.06 5.21
N ARG A 115 -4.99 11.93 4.72
CA ARG A 115 -5.03 11.62 3.28
C ARG A 115 -5.87 12.62 2.49
N GLN A 116 -6.98 13.09 3.07
CA GLN A 116 -7.98 13.91 2.36
C GLN A 116 -7.62 15.39 2.40
N SER A 117 -7.46 15.95 3.59
CA SER A 117 -7.14 17.36 3.80
C SER A 117 -5.67 17.70 3.55
N LYS A 118 -4.82 16.68 3.43
CA LYS A 118 -3.35 16.83 3.37
C LYS A 118 -2.75 17.52 4.58
N LYS A 119 -3.49 17.72 5.68
CA LYS A 119 -2.98 18.38 6.89
C LYS A 119 -1.98 17.49 7.63
N VAL A 120 -0.87 18.07 8.10
CA VAL A 120 0.02 17.39 9.05
C VAL A 120 -0.69 17.25 10.39
N LEU A 121 -0.92 16.01 10.78
CA LEU A 121 -1.50 15.61 12.05
C LEU A 121 -0.41 15.57 13.14
N GLY A 122 0.82 15.21 12.81
CA GLY A 122 1.90 15.20 13.79
C GLY A 122 3.25 14.83 13.20
N ARG A 123 4.28 14.98 14.02
CA ARG A 123 5.66 14.60 13.71
C ARG A 123 6.18 13.65 14.78
N ILE A 124 6.83 12.59 14.33
CA ILE A 124 7.51 11.62 15.18
C ILE A 124 9.01 11.71 14.89
N THR A 125 9.83 11.74 15.94
CA THR A 125 11.28 11.80 15.86
C THR A 125 11.91 10.74 16.76
N LYS A 126 13.26 10.63 16.73
CA LYS A 126 14.00 9.71 17.62
C LYS A 126 13.78 9.96 19.12
N GLN A 127 13.25 11.11 19.50
CA GLN A 127 12.95 11.45 20.89
C GLN A 127 11.69 10.75 21.39
N ASN A 128 10.83 10.27 20.49
CA ASN A 128 9.59 9.65 20.90
C ASN A 128 9.78 8.19 21.36
N SER A 129 9.17 7.86 22.50
CA SER A 129 9.11 6.49 22.99
C SER A 129 8.14 5.64 22.14
N PRO A 130 8.24 4.29 22.18
CA PRO A 130 7.26 3.43 21.51
C PRO A 130 5.80 3.70 21.92
N GLU A 131 5.56 4.04 23.18
CA GLU A 131 4.24 4.37 23.72
C GLU A 131 3.71 5.68 23.12
N GLU A 132 4.57 6.70 23.00
CA GLU A 132 4.24 7.97 22.37
C GLU A 132 3.96 7.82 20.87
N ILE A 133 4.76 7.00 20.17
CA ILE A 133 4.54 6.67 18.75
C ILE A 133 3.19 5.98 18.58
N LYS A 134 2.86 5.01 19.44
CA LYS A 134 1.58 4.31 19.41
C LYS A 134 0.41 5.25 19.67
N ALA A 135 0.55 6.17 20.63
CA ALA A 135 -0.45 7.20 20.90
C ALA A 135 -0.63 8.13 19.70
N ALA A 136 0.46 8.56 19.04
CA ALA A 136 0.42 9.40 17.85
C ALA A 136 -0.35 8.74 16.70
N PHE A 137 -0.08 7.47 16.39
CA PHE A 137 -0.82 6.75 15.34
C PHE A 137 -2.31 6.60 15.68
N SER A 138 -2.63 6.27 16.94
CA SER A 138 -4.03 6.13 17.39
C SER A 138 -4.78 7.46 17.31
N ASN A 139 -4.15 8.55 17.74
CA ASN A 139 -4.74 9.89 17.69
C ASN A 139 -4.89 10.39 16.25
N ALA A 140 -3.95 10.08 15.36
CA ALA A 140 -4.06 10.41 13.94
C ALA A 140 -5.26 9.70 13.30
N LEU A 141 -5.45 8.41 13.57
CA LEU A 141 -6.61 7.65 13.09
C LEU A 141 -7.94 8.17 13.66
N ALA A 142 -7.94 8.66 14.89
CA ALA A 142 -9.10 9.25 15.53
C ALA A 142 -9.39 10.69 15.09
N GLY A 143 -8.53 11.31 14.26
CA GLY A 143 -8.64 12.72 13.86
C GLY A 143 -8.41 13.71 15.01
N LYS A 144 -7.77 13.27 16.10
CA LYS A 144 -7.62 14.04 17.36
C LYS A 144 -6.32 14.84 17.45
N LEU A 145 -5.40 14.70 16.51
CA LEU A 145 -4.16 15.49 16.54
C LEU A 145 -4.41 16.87 15.91
N ALA A 146 -4.45 17.90 16.76
CA ALA A 146 -4.20 19.27 16.35
C ALA A 146 -2.68 19.52 16.44
N ALA A 147 -2.09 20.02 15.35
CA ALA A 147 -0.68 20.35 15.27
C ALA A 147 -0.28 21.29 16.43
N GLY A 148 0.74 20.89 17.20
CA GLY A 148 1.47 21.73 18.15
C GLY A 148 2.81 22.14 17.57
#